data_AF-A0A1F3MS72-F1
#
_entry.id   AF-A0A1F3MS72-F1
#
_cell.length_a   1.000
_cell.length_b   1.000
_cell.length_c   1.000
_cell.angle_alpha   90.00
_cell.angle_beta   90.00
_cell.angle_gamma   90.00
#
_symmetry.space_group_name_H-M   'P 1'
#
loop_
_entity.id
_entity.type
_entity.pdbx_description
1 polymer ?
#
loop_
_entity_poly.entity_id
_entity_poly.type
_entity_poly.pdbx_seq_one_letter_code
_entity_poly.pdbx_strand_id
1 'polypeptide(L)'
;RNAVAAVRDTVEAAAELGIHYMTLYAFSTENWKRPRTEVDALMSLLVSTIDSETKTLLDNNVRLLTIGNIQALPTSVRQQLNQTIDITSQNTGLNLVLALSYSSRWEIINAVREIARRIESGELHAT
;
A
#
# COMPACT_ATOMS: atom_id res chain seq x y z
N ARG A 1 2.50 -19.39 0.38
CA ARG A 1 3.96 -19.60 0.49
C ARG A 1 4.67 -19.20 -0.80
N ASN A 2 4.33 -19.80 -1.95
CA ASN A 2 4.99 -19.45 -3.23
C ASN A 2 4.78 -17.99 -3.69
N ALA A 3 3.59 -17.43 -3.47
CA ALA A 3 3.31 -16.05 -3.88
C ALA A 3 4.10 -14.99 -3.08
N VAL A 4 4.30 -15.21 -1.77
CA VAL A 4 5.08 -14.29 -0.92
C VAL A 4 6.55 -14.34 -1.29
N ALA A 5 7.09 -15.54 -1.52
CA ALA A 5 8.47 -15.71 -2.00
C ALA A 5 8.68 -14.99 -3.34
N ALA A 6 7.79 -15.17 -4.31
CA ALA A 6 7.89 -14.48 -5.60
C ALA A 6 7.87 -12.94 -5.46
N VAL A 7 7.05 -12.40 -4.55
CA VAL A 7 7.02 -10.96 -4.26
C VAL A 7 8.35 -10.52 -3.65
N ARG A 8 8.88 -11.25 -2.67
CA ARG A 8 10.17 -10.96 -2.05
C ARG A 8 11.29 -10.95 -3.10
N ASP A 9 11.43 -12.03 -3.87
CA ASP A 9 12.46 -12.17 -4.89
C ASP A 9 12.38 -11.01 -5.92
N THR A 10 11.16 -10.60 -6.28
CA THR A 10 10.95 -9.48 -7.21
C THR A 10 11.34 -8.13 -6.60
N VAL A 11 11.04 -7.91 -5.32
CA VAL A 11 11.40 -6.68 -4.58
C VAL A 11 12.91 -6.58 -4.39
N GLU A 12 13.56 -7.68 -4.00
CA GLU A 12 15.02 -7.77 -3.85
C GLU A 12 15.72 -7.49 -5.19
N ALA A 13 15.30 -8.17 -6.27
CA ALA A 13 15.85 -7.94 -7.60
C ALA A 13 15.65 -6.48 -8.07
N ALA A 14 14.50 -5.87 -7.79
CA ALA A 14 14.28 -4.47 -8.15
C ALA A 14 15.16 -3.50 -7.35
N ALA A 15 15.40 -3.77 -6.07
CA ALA A 15 16.32 -2.99 -5.26
C ALA A 15 17.76 -3.12 -5.79
N GLU A 16 18.21 -4.33 -6.12
CA GLU A 16 19.54 -4.59 -6.71
C GLU A 16 19.74 -3.91 -8.07
N LEU A 17 18.69 -3.86 -8.90
CA LEU A 17 18.71 -3.20 -10.20
C LEU A 17 18.63 -1.66 -10.11
N GLY A 18 18.47 -1.09 -8.90
CA GLY A 18 18.35 0.35 -8.70
C GLY A 18 17.01 0.93 -9.14
N ILE A 19 15.95 0.11 -9.18
CA ILE A 19 14.59 0.61 -9.45
C ILE A 19 14.13 1.48 -8.28
N HIS A 20 13.66 2.68 -8.57
CA HIS A 20 13.26 3.65 -7.53
C HIS A 20 11.83 3.46 -7.03
N TYR A 21 10.92 2.94 -7.85
CA TYR A 21 9.51 2.74 -7.50
C TYR A 21 8.98 1.42 -8.04
N MET A 22 8.30 0.67 -7.17
CA MET A 22 7.55 -0.53 -7.52
C MET A 22 6.18 -0.46 -6.85
N THR A 23 5.12 -0.49 -7.65
CA THR A 23 3.75 -0.57 -7.11
C THR A 23 3.22 -1.98 -7.27
N LEU A 24 2.84 -2.61 -6.16
CA LEU A 24 2.19 -3.92 -6.15
C LEU A 24 0.69 -3.75 -5.95
N TYR A 25 -0.09 -4.32 -6.87
CA TYR A 25 -1.54 -4.34 -6.75
C TYR A 25 -1.99 -5.48 -5.83
N ALA A 26 -2.00 -5.20 -4.53
CA ALA A 26 -2.19 -6.20 -3.49
C ALA A 26 -3.67 -6.47 -3.16
N PHE A 27 -4.53 -5.44 -3.16
CA PHE A 27 -5.96 -5.59 -2.89
C PHE A 27 -6.79 -4.48 -3.56
N SER A 28 -7.74 -4.87 -4.40
CA SER A 28 -8.67 -3.98 -5.13
C SER A 28 -9.94 -3.66 -4.35
N THR A 29 -10.67 -2.62 -4.75
CA THR A 29 -12.01 -2.37 -4.20
C THR A 29 -13.02 -3.49 -4.52
N GLU A 30 -12.82 -4.19 -5.64
CA GLU A 30 -13.65 -5.29 -6.11
C GLU A 30 -13.47 -6.54 -5.25
N ASN A 31 -12.32 -6.68 -4.57
CA ASN A 31 -12.08 -7.79 -3.65
C ASN A 31 -13.03 -7.80 -2.45
N TRP A 32 -13.59 -6.65 -2.07
CA TRP A 32 -14.61 -6.57 -1.02
C TRP A 32 -15.92 -7.30 -1.38
N LYS A 33 -16.16 -7.59 -2.66
CA LYS A 33 -17.35 -8.34 -3.11
C LYS A 33 -17.19 -9.87 -2.97
N ARG A 34 -16.01 -10.36 -2.58
CA ARG A 34 -15.73 -11.78 -2.37
C ARG A 34 -16.36 -12.27 -1.05
N PRO A 35 -16.50 -13.59 -0.85
CA PRO A 35 -17.01 -14.13 0.41
C PRO A 35 -16.20 -13.62 1.61
N ARG A 36 -16.90 -13.31 2.71
CA ARG A 36 -16.28 -12.71 3.90
C ARG A 36 -15.11 -13.53 4.45
N THR A 37 -15.22 -14.85 4.46
CA THR A 37 -14.15 -15.76 4.90
C THR A 37 -12.88 -15.64 4.06
N GLU A 38 -13.02 -15.38 2.76
CA GLU A 38 -11.88 -15.16 1.87
C GLU A 38 -11.24 -13.80 2.14
N VAL A 39 -12.05 -12.75 2.31
CA VAL A 39 -11.57 -11.41 2.65
C VAL A 39 -10.81 -11.43 3.98
N ASP A 40 -11.36 -12.07 5.00
CA ASP A 40 -10.73 -12.20 6.32
C ASP A 40 -9.39 -12.96 6.22
N ALA A 41 -9.32 -14.02 5.42
CA ALA A 41 -8.08 -14.75 5.17
C ALA A 41 -7.01 -13.90 4.46
N LEU A 42 -7.42 -13.09 3.47
CA LEU A 42 -6.52 -12.16 2.78
C LEU A 42 -5.97 -11.09 3.73
N MET A 43 -6.80 -10.56 4.63
CA MET A 43 -6.37 -9.58 5.63
C MET A 43 -5.39 -10.18 6.62
N SER A 44 -5.65 -11.39 7.13
CA SER A 44 -4.71 -12.11 8.01
C SER A 44 -3.37 -12.41 7.30
N LEU A 45 -3.42 -12.78 6.02
CA LEU A 45 -2.21 -12.98 5.22
C LEU A 45 -1.43 -11.68 5.04
N LEU A 46 -2.12 -10.57 4.78
CA LEU A 46 -1.50 -9.26 4.63
C LEU A 46 -0.77 -8.83 5.91
N VAL A 47 -1.41 -8.95 7.09
CA VAL A 47 -0.77 -8.62 8.38
C VAL A 47 0.47 -9.47 8.61
N SER A 48 0.34 -10.78 8.48
CA SER A 48 1.45 -11.71 8.72
C SER A 48 2.60 -11.52 7.75
N THR A 49 2.32 -11.16 6.50
CA THR A 49 3.37 -10.87 5.50
C THR A 49 4.06 -9.55 5.81
N ILE A 50 3.34 -8.47 6.13
CA ILE A 50 3.96 -7.19 6.49
C ILE A 50 4.89 -7.37 7.71
N ASP A 51 4.42 -8.10 8.73
CA ASP A 51 5.22 -8.40 9.91
C ASP A 51 6.49 -9.21 9.58
N SER A 52 6.35 -10.32 8.82
CA SER A 52 7.49 -11.18 8.50
C SER A 52 8.53 -10.53 7.58
N GLU A 53 8.09 -9.63 6.69
CA GLU A 53 8.97 -8.97 5.72
C GLU A 53 9.59 -7.66 6.23
N THR A 54 9.11 -7.09 7.35
CA THR A 54 9.58 -5.77 7.83
C THR A 54 11.10 -5.70 7.98
N LYS A 55 11.74 -6.76 8.52
CA LYS A 55 13.19 -6.83 8.64
C LYS A 55 13.88 -6.86 7.27
N THR A 56 13.36 -7.66 6.33
CA THR A 56 13.89 -7.74 4.97
C THR A 56 13.80 -6.40 4.24
N LEU A 57 12.73 -5.64 4.44
CA LEU A 57 12.60 -4.29 3.86
C LEU A 57 13.68 -3.34 4.42
N LEU A 58 13.97 -3.41 5.72
CA LEU A 58 15.04 -2.63 6.35
C LEU A 58 16.42 -3.02 5.82
N ASP A 59 16.73 -4.32 5.82
CA ASP A 59 18.03 -4.84 5.41
C ASP A 59 18.35 -4.49 3.93
N ASN A 60 17.31 -4.36 3.09
CA ASN A 60 17.42 -4.00 1.67
C ASN A 60 17.23 -2.49 1.38
N ASN A 61 17.20 -1.62 2.40
CA ASN A 61 16.97 -0.18 2.23
C ASN A 61 15.69 0.16 1.43
N VAL A 62 14.62 -0.63 1.61
CA VAL A 62 13.32 -0.45 0.94
C VAL A 62 12.41 0.40 1.81
N ARG A 63 11.84 1.46 1.22
CA ARG A 63 10.83 2.31 1.86
C ARG A 63 9.43 1.81 1.51
N LEU A 64 8.63 1.43 2.50
CA LEU A 64 7.25 1.03 2.30
C LEU A 64 6.33 2.25 2.22
N LEU A 65 5.45 2.27 1.22
CA LEU A 65 4.41 3.27 1.01
C LEU A 65 3.10 2.56 0.66
N THR A 66 1.98 3.29 0.70
CA THR A 66 0.68 2.73 0.30
C THR A 66 -0.21 3.74 -0.41
N ILE A 67 -1.08 3.24 -1.28
CA ILE A 67 -2.14 3.99 -1.97
C ILE A 67 -3.46 3.23 -1.88
N GLY A 68 -4.58 3.95 -2.01
CA GLY A 68 -5.93 3.39 -1.96
C GLY A 68 -6.69 3.72 -0.66
N ASN A 69 -7.83 3.07 -0.44
CA ASN A 69 -8.68 3.35 0.71
C ASN A 69 -8.23 2.59 1.97
N ILE A 70 -7.16 3.08 2.60
CA ILE A 70 -6.58 2.42 3.79
C ILE A 70 -7.56 2.37 4.96
N GLN A 71 -8.46 3.35 5.07
CA GLN A 71 -9.49 3.39 6.12
C GLN A 71 -10.48 2.23 6.03
N ALA A 72 -10.67 1.63 4.86
CA ALA A 72 -11.52 0.45 4.67
C ALA A 72 -10.88 -0.84 5.23
N LEU A 73 -9.57 -0.87 5.44
CA LEU A 73 -8.88 -2.06 5.99
C LEU A 73 -9.22 -2.23 7.48
N PRO A 74 -9.24 -3.46 8.02
CA PRO A 74 -9.38 -3.69 9.46
C PRO A 74 -8.35 -2.93 10.29
N THR A 75 -8.71 -2.51 11.51
CA THR A 75 -7.84 -1.71 12.38
C THR A 75 -6.47 -2.34 12.62
N SER A 76 -6.41 -3.66 12.86
CA SER A 76 -5.16 -4.39 13.07
C SER A 76 -4.22 -4.32 11.85
N VAL A 77 -4.80 -4.44 10.65
CA VAL A 77 -4.05 -4.31 9.38
C VAL A 77 -3.49 -2.91 9.23
N ARG A 78 -4.30 -1.88 9.49
CA ARG A 78 -3.86 -0.48 9.40
C ARG A 78 -2.74 -0.17 10.39
N GLN A 79 -2.84 -0.67 11.62
CA GLN A 79 -1.83 -0.46 12.65
C GLN A 79 -0.49 -1.06 12.24
N GLN A 80 -0.48 -2.33 11.83
CA GLN A 80 0.74 -3.00 11.38
C GLN A 80 1.35 -2.30 10.15
N LEU A 81 0.51 -1.97 9.16
CA LEU A 81 0.95 -1.27 7.95
C LEU A 81 1.61 0.07 8.28
N ASN A 82 0.98 0.89 9.11
CA ASN A 82 1.53 2.20 9.49
C ASN A 82 2.83 2.05 10.28
N GLN A 83 2.92 1.09 11.20
CA GLN A 83 4.15 0.81 11.93
C GLN A 83 5.31 0.46 10.99
N THR A 84 5.10 -0.40 9.99
CA THR A 84 6.15 -0.73 9.01
C THR A 84 6.49 0.44 8.10
N ILE A 85 5.52 1.27 7.70
CA ILE A 85 5.77 2.51 6.95
C ILE A 85 6.67 3.46 7.76
N ASP A 86 6.37 3.63 9.06
CA ASP A 86 7.15 4.52 9.94
C ASP A 86 8.58 4.00 10.13
N ILE A 87 8.73 2.70 10.39
CA ILE A 87 10.03 2.03 10.57
C ILE A 87 10.90 2.16 9.31
N THR A 88 10.31 2.04 8.13
CA THR A 88 11.04 2.13 6.84
C THR A 88 11.11 3.55 6.27
N SER A 89 10.60 4.56 6.99
CA SER A 89 10.40 5.92 6.46
C SER A 89 11.68 6.64 6.03
N GLN A 90 12.82 6.30 6.67
CA GLN A 90 14.13 6.90 6.40
C GLN A 90 14.91 6.17 5.31
N ASN A 91 14.39 5.05 4.79
CA ASN A 91 15.04 4.32 3.72
C ASN A 91 15.00 5.13 2.42
N THR A 92 16.09 5.03 1.66
CA THR A 92 16.37 5.85 0.47
C THR A 92 16.47 5.04 -0.81
N GLY A 93 16.36 3.70 -0.72
CA GLY A 93 16.40 2.80 -1.86
C GLY A 93 15.05 2.70 -2.57
N LEU A 94 14.63 1.47 -2.86
CA LEU A 94 13.36 1.19 -3.56
C LEU A 94 12.17 1.70 -2.74
N ASN A 95 11.28 2.48 -3.37
CA ASN A 95 9.96 2.78 -2.83
C ASN A 95 8.99 1.66 -3.24
N LEU A 96 8.68 0.77 -2.31
CA LEU A 96 7.67 -0.26 -2.49
C LEU A 96 6.30 0.30 -2.12
N VAL A 97 5.42 0.48 -3.10
CA VAL A 97 4.06 1.02 -2.93
C VAL A 97 3.05 -0.13 -2.96
N LEU A 98 2.33 -0.36 -1.86
CA LEU A 98 1.22 -1.32 -1.83
C LEU A 98 -0.09 -0.61 -2.17
N ALA A 99 -0.73 -1.03 -3.26
CA ALA A 99 -2.09 -0.59 -3.61
C ALA A 99 -3.12 -1.47 -2.90
N LEU A 100 -3.77 -0.92 -1.87
CA LEU A 100 -4.65 -1.61 -0.93
C LEU A 100 -6.02 -0.97 -0.89
N SER A 101 -7.07 -1.79 -1.02
CA SER A 101 -8.43 -1.30 -1.29
C SER A 101 -8.43 -0.25 -2.41
N TYR A 102 -7.61 -0.48 -3.44
CA TYR A 102 -7.31 0.50 -4.48
C TYR A 102 -8.27 0.36 -5.66
N SER A 103 -8.64 1.50 -6.24
CA SER A 103 -9.32 1.61 -7.52
C SER A 103 -8.98 2.96 -8.12
N SER A 104 -8.45 2.96 -9.35
CA SER A 104 -8.06 4.20 -10.04
C SER A 104 -9.24 5.14 -10.26
N ARG A 105 -10.43 4.59 -10.57
CA ARG A 105 -11.65 5.38 -10.70
C ARG A 105 -12.01 6.06 -9.38
N TRP A 106 -11.94 5.33 -8.27
CA TRP A 106 -12.22 5.86 -6.95
C TRP A 106 -11.20 6.95 -6.55
N GLU A 107 -9.92 6.71 -6.82
CA GLU A 107 -8.82 7.66 -6.56
C GLU A 107 -9.02 8.97 -7.31
N ILE A 108 -9.26 8.92 -8.62
CA ILE A 108 -9.52 10.10 -9.46
C ILE A 108 -10.75 10.85 -8.95
N ILE A 109 -11.85 10.16 -8.65
CA ILE A 109 -13.08 10.79 -8.15
C ILE A 109 -12.82 11.51 -6.82
N ASN A 110 -12.08 10.91 -5.89
CA ASN A 110 -11.77 11.56 -4.62
C ASN A 110 -10.82 12.73 -4.77
N ALA A 111 -9.82 12.64 -5.65
CA ALA A 111 -8.94 13.75 -5.95
C ALA A 111 -9.75 14.96 -6.49
N VAL A 112 -10.67 14.72 -7.44
CA VAL A 112 -11.54 15.76 -7.99
C VAL A 112 -12.46 16.34 -6.91
N ARG A 113 -13.04 15.51 -6.04
CA ARG A 113 -13.87 15.99 -4.92
C ARG A 113 -13.08 16.86 -3.94
N GLU A 114 -11.85 16.46 -3.59
CA GLU A 114 -11.02 17.24 -2.67
C GLU A 114 -10.58 18.56 -3.32
N ILE A 115 -10.24 18.55 -4.60
CA ILE A 115 -9.98 19.78 -5.37
C ILE A 115 -11.21 20.70 -5.31
N ALA A 116 -12.41 20.18 -5.57
CA ALA A 116 -13.65 20.97 -5.51
C ALA A 116 -13.92 21.53 -4.10
N ARG A 117 -13.73 20.73 -3.05
CA ARG A 117 -13.87 21.16 -1.65
C ARG A 117 -12.90 22.29 -1.30
N ARG A 118 -11.65 22.18 -1.76
CA ARG A 118 -10.62 23.21 -1.57
C ARG A 118 -10.92 24.50 -2.35
N ILE A 119 -11.59 24.41 -3.49
CA ILE A 119 -12.10 25.58 -4.21
C ILE A 119 -13.23 26.25 -3.42
N GLU A 120 -14.19 25.46 -2.93
CA GLU A 120 -15.31 25.96 -2.13
C GLU A 120 -14.84 26.62 -0.82
N SER A 121 -13.81 26.08 -0.17
CA SER A 121 -13.23 26.66 1.05
C SER A 121 -12.29 27.85 0.81
N GLY A 122 -11.97 28.18 -0.45
CA GLY A 122 -11.02 29.23 -0.81
C GLY A 122 -9.54 28.88 -0.59
N GLU A 123 -9.23 27.62 -0.26
CA GLU A 123 -7.85 27.11 -0.13
C GLU A 123 -7.15 26.91 -1.50
N LEU A 124 -7.95 26.82 -2.56
CA LEU A 124 -7.49 26.68 -3.94
C LEU A 124 -8.34 27.58 -4.84
N HIS A 125 -7.75 28.18 -5.86
CA HIS A 125 -8.48 28.87 -6.91
C HIS A 125 -8.54 27.98 -8.15
N ALA A 126 -9.72 27.88 -8.78
CA ALA A 126 -9.88 27.10 -10.01
C ALA A 126 -9.01 27.64 -11.15
N THR A 127 -8.74 28.95 -11.09
CA THR A 127 -7.72 29.78 -11.75
C THR A 127 -7.93 31.20 -11.23
#